data_AF-A0A0F8A325-F1
#
_entry.id   AF-A0A0F8A325-F1
#
_cell.length_a   1.000
_cell.length_b   1.000
_cell.length_c   1.000
_cell.angle_alpha   90.00
_cell.angle_beta   90.00
_cell.angle_gamma   90.00
#
_symmetry.space_group_name_H-M   'P 1'
#
loop_
_entity.id
_entity.type
_entity.pdbx_description
1 polymer ?
#
loop_
_entity_poly.entity_id
_entity_poly.type
_entity_poly.pdbx_seq_one_letter_code
_entity_poly.pdbx_strand_id
1 'polypeptide(L)'
;MASLVPPQRQKDRYSAHHADFLRRFSERENERRTINKPRPLGAKQRAVLRGQLQDVYFLRPDHADGTKINIARILRKWKIYCNATESGHWVEVIRRLDRPMAMDFLDHLCERWKIKSEGTSWEYWRQFKQLYSSVTGQHFDRNHNREVQKWHDTVLVPKWGLRPPNIDGKAVLGTDDLLVLQTFNIAYDDGIFPSERHRIQLSGCYLLLAFTGARPAEIVDNEKRRPKDGTWEELYGTKVVRAEDSRQSADEDARLLEAMLYQETVYRGRPKALCYEDILLSIVRHPETGNDVPTMAIIHPPQRSGQKA
;
A
#
# COMPACT_ATOMS: atom_id res chain seq x y z
N MET A 1 33.13 35.72 -31.36
CA MET A 1 31.73 35.45 -31.71
C MET A 1 31.43 34.00 -31.39
N ALA A 2 30.81 33.72 -30.24
CA ALA A 2 30.28 32.41 -29.89
C ALA A 2 28.75 32.49 -29.97
N SER A 3 28.17 31.64 -30.81
CA SER A 3 26.73 31.60 -31.06
C SER A 3 26.00 30.98 -29.87
N LEU A 4 25.16 31.76 -29.19
CA LEU A 4 24.26 31.28 -28.15
C LEU A 4 23.06 30.61 -28.82
N VAL A 5 23.02 29.28 -28.79
CA VAL A 5 21.82 28.51 -29.15
C VAL A 5 20.81 28.65 -28.00
N PRO A 6 19.58 29.15 -28.24
CA PRO A 6 18.59 29.27 -27.19
C PRO A 6 18.05 27.89 -26.78
N PRO A 7 17.67 27.69 -25.50
CA PRO A 7 17.18 26.39 -25.04
C PRO A 7 15.83 26.06 -25.68
N GLN A 8 15.82 25.06 -26.56
CA GLN A 8 14.60 24.51 -27.15
C GLN A 8 13.74 23.79 -26.10
N ARG A 9 12.63 24.45 -25.76
CA ARG A 9 11.30 23.93 -25.42
C ARG A 9 11.22 22.65 -24.57
N GLN A 10 11.25 22.84 -23.25
CA GLN A 10 10.65 21.93 -22.26
C GLN A 10 9.10 21.83 -22.38
N LYS A 11 8.45 22.79 -23.07
CA LYS A 11 6.99 22.84 -23.28
C LYS A 11 6.43 21.66 -24.09
N ASP A 12 7.18 21.14 -25.06
CA ASP A 12 6.68 20.11 -25.99
C ASP A 12 6.58 18.73 -25.32
N ARG A 13 7.44 18.44 -24.33
CA ARG A 13 7.39 17.17 -23.57
C ARG A 13 6.14 17.07 -22.68
N TYR A 14 5.79 18.11 -21.93
CA TYR A 14 4.61 18.07 -21.05
C TYR A 14 3.29 17.95 -21.82
N SER A 15 3.18 18.62 -22.96
CA SER A 15 2.00 18.54 -23.84
C SER A 15 1.83 17.13 -24.44
N ALA A 16 2.93 16.51 -24.89
CA ALA A 16 2.93 15.15 -25.43
C ALA A 16 2.53 14.09 -24.39
N HIS A 17 3.00 14.21 -23.14
CA HIS A 17 2.63 13.29 -22.06
C HIS A 17 1.15 13.40 -21.66
N HIS A 18 0.57 14.60 -21.69
CA HIS A 18 -0.84 14.80 -21.38
C HIS A 18 -1.77 14.22 -22.47
N ALA A 19 -1.45 14.46 -23.74
CA ALA A 19 -2.22 13.91 -24.87
C ALA A 19 -2.17 12.37 -24.90
N ASP A 20 -1.00 11.77 -24.64
CA ASP A 20 -0.85 10.31 -24.56
C ASP A 20 -1.61 9.72 -23.37
N PHE A 21 -1.64 10.39 -22.22
CA PHE A 21 -2.47 10.00 -21.08
C PHE A 21 -3.96 10.00 -21.44
N LEU A 22 -4.48 11.08 -22.01
CA LEU A 22 -5.91 11.20 -22.36
C LEU A 22 -6.35 10.14 -23.38
N ARG A 23 -5.49 9.84 -24.37
CA ARG A 23 -5.75 8.77 -25.34
C ARG A 23 -5.81 7.40 -24.65
N ARG A 24 -4.78 7.03 -23.88
CA ARG A 24 -4.75 5.75 -23.16
C ARG A 24 -5.89 5.61 -22.16
N PHE A 25 -6.28 6.71 -21.53
CA PHE A 25 -7.41 6.76 -20.60
C PHE A 25 -8.74 6.50 -21.34
N SER A 26 -8.95 7.17 -22.48
CA SER A 26 -10.15 7.00 -23.31
C SER A 26 -10.26 5.60 -23.90
N GLU A 27 -9.17 5.05 -24.41
CA GLU A 27 -9.06 3.67 -24.89
C GLU A 27 -9.45 2.68 -23.78
N ARG A 28 -8.88 2.84 -22.58
CA ARG A 28 -9.18 1.97 -21.44
C ARG A 28 -10.60 2.11 -20.92
N GLU A 29 -11.17 3.32 -20.88
CA GLU A 29 -12.57 3.49 -20.47
C GLU A 29 -13.53 2.85 -21.48
N ASN A 30 -13.19 2.89 -22.78
CA ASN A 30 -13.92 2.15 -23.80
C ASN A 30 -13.76 0.63 -23.63
N GLU A 31 -12.55 0.13 -23.36
CA GLU A 31 -12.30 -1.28 -23.02
C GLU A 31 -13.09 -1.71 -21.77
N ARG A 32 -13.15 -0.87 -20.74
CA ARG A 32 -13.93 -1.14 -19.52
C ARG A 32 -15.42 -1.27 -19.78
N ARG A 33 -15.96 -0.42 -20.66
CA ARG A 33 -17.36 -0.48 -21.09
C ARG A 33 -17.66 -1.76 -21.88
N THR A 34 -16.66 -2.38 -22.50
CA THR A 34 -16.78 -3.63 -23.27
C THR A 34 -16.38 -4.88 -22.48
N ILE A 35 -16.01 -4.77 -21.19
CA ILE A 35 -15.72 -5.94 -20.35
C ILE A 35 -17.00 -6.76 -20.16
N ASN A 36 -17.08 -7.85 -20.92
CA ASN A 36 -18.09 -8.88 -20.73
C ASN A 36 -17.69 -9.81 -19.58
N LYS A 37 -18.67 -10.20 -18.77
CA LYS A 37 -18.44 -11.23 -17.74
C LYS A 37 -17.98 -12.52 -18.43
N PRO A 38 -17.00 -13.25 -17.86
CA PRO A 38 -16.63 -14.55 -18.38
C PRO A 38 -17.84 -15.48 -18.40
N ARG A 39 -17.86 -16.42 -19.35
CA ARG A 39 -18.95 -17.38 -19.46
C ARG A 39 -19.08 -18.17 -18.15
N PRO A 40 -20.31 -18.40 -17.66
CA PRO A 40 -20.50 -19.19 -16.45
C PRO A 40 -19.96 -20.62 -16.63
N LEU A 41 -19.23 -21.11 -15.64
CA LEU A 41 -18.81 -22.51 -15.59
C LEU A 41 -20.02 -23.43 -15.45
N GLY A 42 -20.01 -24.55 -16.19
CA GLY A 42 -21.03 -25.60 -16.11
C GLY A 42 -20.94 -26.41 -14.81
N ALA A 43 -21.95 -27.22 -14.51
CA ALA A 43 -22.02 -28.00 -13.27
C ALA A 43 -20.86 -29.00 -13.11
N LYS A 44 -20.44 -29.66 -14.21
CA LYS A 44 -19.31 -30.61 -14.22
C LYS A 44 -17.98 -29.90 -13.93
N GLN A 45 -17.68 -28.81 -14.65
CA GLN A 45 -16.49 -27.98 -14.42
C GLN A 45 -16.42 -27.44 -12.99
N ARG A 46 -17.56 -27.03 -12.41
CA ARG A 46 -17.63 -26.61 -11.01
C ARG A 46 -17.32 -27.75 -10.02
N ALA A 47 -17.73 -28.98 -10.33
CA ALA A 47 -17.43 -30.12 -9.49
C ALA A 47 -15.94 -30.47 -9.51
N VAL A 48 -15.31 -30.44 -10.69
CA VAL A 48 -13.86 -30.63 -10.83
C VAL A 48 -13.08 -29.54 -10.12
N LEU A 49 -13.44 -28.27 -10.34
CA LEU A 49 -12.82 -27.13 -9.68
C LEU A 49 -12.91 -27.21 -8.16
N ARG A 50 -14.04 -27.66 -7.61
CA ARG A 50 -14.18 -27.88 -6.17
C ARG A 50 -13.23 -28.97 -5.66
N GLY A 51 -13.06 -30.06 -6.41
CA GLY A 51 -12.09 -31.11 -6.07
C GLY A 51 -10.67 -30.54 -6.03
N GLN A 52 -10.26 -29.83 -7.08
CA GLN A 52 -8.92 -29.24 -7.15
C GLN A 52 -8.67 -28.18 -6.06
N LEU A 53 -9.69 -27.41 -5.67
CA LEU A 53 -9.58 -26.43 -4.58
C LEU A 53 -9.42 -27.08 -3.19
N GLN A 54 -9.79 -28.35 -3.00
CA GLN A 54 -9.52 -29.05 -1.74
C GLN A 54 -8.02 -29.21 -1.49
N ASP A 55 -7.22 -29.33 -2.55
CA ASP A 55 -5.77 -29.43 -2.47
C ASP A 55 -5.09 -28.07 -2.27
N VAL A 56 -5.81 -26.97 -2.52
CA VAL A 56 -5.32 -25.60 -2.30
C VAL A 56 -5.58 -25.18 -0.85
N TYR A 57 -4.69 -25.58 0.04
CA TYR A 57 -4.81 -25.27 1.48
C TYR A 57 -4.61 -23.78 1.81
N PHE A 58 -3.84 -23.05 1.01
CA PHE A 58 -3.55 -21.64 1.23
C PHE A 58 -3.40 -20.86 -0.07
N LEU A 59 -4.26 -19.86 -0.25
CA LEU A 59 -4.15 -18.89 -1.32
C LEU A 59 -3.18 -17.79 -0.91
N ARG A 60 -2.06 -17.69 -1.63
CA ARG A 60 -1.08 -16.63 -1.39
C ARG A 60 -1.71 -15.28 -1.72
N PRO A 61 -1.74 -14.32 -0.77
CA PRO A 61 -2.24 -13.00 -1.08
C PRO A 61 -1.34 -12.31 -2.12
N ASP A 62 -1.93 -11.76 -3.18
CA ASP A 62 -1.22 -10.77 -4.00
C ASP A 62 -1.19 -9.44 -3.25
N HIS A 63 -0.10 -9.24 -2.50
CA HIS A 63 0.10 -8.05 -1.71
C HIS A 63 0.29 -6.82 -2.62
N ALA A 64 -0.35 -5.70 -2.26
CA ALA A 64 -0.06 -4.40 -2.86
C ALA A 64 1.43 -4.04 -2.70
N ASP A 65 2.00 -3.27 -3.62
CA ASP A 65 3.44 -2.93 -3.63
C ASP A 65 3.93 -2.35 -2.30
N GLY A 66 3.16 -1.45 -1.69
CA GLY A 66 3.51 -0.88 -0.38
C GLY A 66 3.63 -1.93 0.72
N THR A 67 2.80 -2.97 0.67
CA THR A 67 2.83 -4.12 1.58
C THR A 67 4.03 -5.01 1.27
N LYS A 68 4.28 -5.34 -0.01
CA LYS A 68 5.49 -6.07 -0.43
C LYS A 68 6.76 -5.36 0.07
N ILE A 69 6.80 -4.02 0.04
CA ILE A 69 7.96 -3.23 0.47
C ILE A 69 8.13 -3.34 1.98
N ASN A 70 7.03 -3.28 2.73
CA ASN A 70 7.05 -3.47 4.18
C ASN A 70 7.53 -4.89 4.55
N ILE A 71 7.07 -5.92 3.83
CA ILE A 71 7.51 -7.32 4.03
C ILE A 71 9.02 -7.47 3.77
N ALA A 72 9.54 -6.87 2.70
CA ALA A 72 10.98 -6.88 2.43
C ALA A 72 11.79 -6.16 3.52
N ARG A 73 11.27 -5.04 4.05
CA ARG A 73 11.91 -4.31 5.17
C ARG A 73 11.91 -5.10 6.46
N ILE A 74 10.83 -5.82 6.80
CA ILE A 74 10.81 -6.66 8.01
C ILE A 74 11.69 -7.91 7.84
N LEU A 75 11.82 -8.44 6.61
CA LEU A 75 12.80 -9.50 6.32
C LEU A 75 14.22 -9.07 6.66
N ARG A 76 14.63 -7.85 6.32
CA ARG A 76 15.94 -7.32 6.72
C ARG A 76 16.15 -7.38 8.23
N LYS A 77 15.13 -6.98 9.01
CA LYS A 77 15.17 -7.00 10.48
C LYS A 77 15.24 -8.43 11.01
N TRP A 78 14.49 -9.35 10.41
CA TRP A 78 14.53 -10.77 10.72
C TRP A 78 15.90 -11.40 10.48
N LYS A 79 16.55 -11.11 9.35
CA LYS A 79 17.92 -11.56 9.08
C LYS A 79 18.92 -11.10 10.13
N ILE A 80 18.80 -9.83 10.54
CA ILE A 80 19.63 -9.26 11.59
C ILE A 80 19.42 -9.99 12.92
N TYR A 81 18.18 -10.31 13.27
CA TYR A 81 17.85 -11.12 14.44
C TYR A 81 18.48 -12.51 14.35
N CYS A 82 18.25 -13.26 13.25
CA CYS A 82 18.82 -14.61 13.09
C CYS A 82 20.35 -14.64 13.19
N ASN A 83 21.02 -13.59 12.70
CA ASN A 83 22.46 -13.45 12.83
C ASN A 83 22.88 -13.15 14.28
N ALA A 84 22.12 -12.32 15.00
CA ALA A 84 22.40 -11.97 16.40
C ALA A 84 22.17 -13.14 17.35
N THR A 85 21.22 -14.02 17.05
CA THR A 85 20.89 -15.21 17.85
C THR A 85 21.56 -16.49 17.35
N GLU A 86 22.46 -16.38 16.35
CA GLU A 86 23.16 -17.50 15.71
C GLU A 86 22.23 -18.67 15.29
N SER A 87 20.97 -18.36 14.97
CA SER A 87 19.92 -19.38 14.75
C SER A 87 19.98 -20.03 13.37
N GLY A 88 20.89 -19.58 12.50
CA GLY A 88 21.11 -20.11 11.15
C GLY A 88 20.39 -19.31 10.05
N HIS A 89 20.19 -19.95 8.91
CA HIS A 89 19.64 -19.28 7.72
C HIS A 89 18.18 -18.90 7.90
N TRP A 90 17.87 -17.61 7.71
CA TRP A 90 16.60 -16.97 8.04
C TRP A 90 15.33 -17.69 7.55
N VAL A 91 15.39 -18.32 6.37
CA VAL A 91 14.27 -19.06 5.76
C VAL A 91 13.92 -20.31 6.57
N GLU A 92 14.93 -21.04 7.03
CA GLU A 92 14.71 -22.26 7.80
C GLU A 92 14.23 -21.92 9.21
N VAL A 93 14.74 -20.83 9.78
CA VAL A 93 14.32 -20.34 11.09
C VAL A 93 12.86 -19.91 11.06
N ILE A 94 12.42 -19.12 10.07
CA ILE A 94 11.02 -18.63 10.02
C ILE A 94 10.01 -19.77 9.78
N ARG A 95 10.41 -20.85 9.12
CA ARG A 95 9.56 -22.05 8.94
C ARG A 95 9.33 -22.82 10.24
N ARG A 96 10.24 -22.70 11.20
CA ARG A 96 10.17 -23.34 12.52
C ARG A 96 9.74 -22.36 13.61
N LEU A 97 9.27 -21.17 13.22
CA LEU A 97 8.90 -20.10 14.13
C LEU A 97 7.83 -20.59 15.11
N ASP A 98 8.15 -20.50 16.39
CA ASP A 98 7.22 -20.78 17.47
C ASP A 98 6.84 -19.48 18.21
N ARG A 99 5.97 -19.63 19.21
CA ARG A 99 5.51 -18.49 20.01
C ARG A 99 6.65 -17.81 20.78
N PRO A 100 7.52 -18.52 21.54
CA PRO A 100 8.66 -17.90 22.21
C PRO A 100 9.57 -17.10 21.27
N MET A 101 9.96 -17.66 20.12
CA MET A 101 10.82 -16.97 19.15
C MET A 101 10.15 -15.74 18.54
N ALA A 102 8.83 -15.79 18.33
CA ALA A 102 8.07 -14.62 17.89
C ALA A 102 8.08 -13.49 18.93
N MET A 103 7.96 -13.83 20.23
CA MET A 103 8.04 -12.86 21.33
C MET A 103 9.46 -12.28 21.43
N ASP A 104 10.48 -13.14 21.41
CA ASP A 104 11.89 -12.75 21.47
C ASP A 104 12.29 -11.83 20.30
N PHE A 105 11.81 -12.13 19.08
CA PHE A 105 12.02 -11.25 17.94
C PHE A 105 11.42 -9.85 18.15
N LEU A 106 10.22 -9.74 18.71
CA LEU A 106 9.61 -8.43 19.01
C LEU A 106 10.38 -7.67 20.10
N ASP A 107 10.92 -8.37 21.09
CA ASP A 107 11.82 -7.78 22.10
C ASP A 107 13.06 -7.20 21.44
N HIS A 108 13.72 -8.00 20.59
CA HIS A 108 14.90 -7.58 19.85
C HIS A 108 14.62 -6.39 18.92
N LEU A 109 13.42 -6.30 18.33
CA LEU A 109 13.02 -5.14 17.54
C LEU A 109 13.01 -3.85 18.37
N CYS A 110 12.52 -3.91 19.61
CA CYS A 110 12.42 -2.76 20.50
C CYS A 110 13.77 -2.39 21.12
N GLU A 111 14.61 -3.38 21.39
CA GLU A 111 15.98 -3.19 21.87
C GLU A 111 16.84 -2.49 20.81
N ARG A 112 16.83 -3.00 19.58
CA ARG A 112 17.81 -2.62 18.56
C ARG A 112 17.43 -1.35 17.79
N TRP A 113 16.15 -1.09 17.59
CA TRP A 113 15.68 0.09 16.86
C TRP A 113 14.99 1.06 17.82
N LYS A 114 15.06 2.36 17.49
CA LYS A 114 14.44 3.44 18.28
C LYS A 114 12.90 3.44 18.11
N ILE A 115 12.24 2.40 18.61
CA ILE A 115 10.79 2.27 18.64
C ILE A 115 10.29 2.95 19.92
N LYS A 116 9.42 3.96 19.76
CA LYS A 116 8.84 4.71 20.88
C LYS A 116 7.32 4.57 21.00
N SER A 117 6.69 3.90 20.03
CA SER A 117 5.24 3.81 19.93
C SER A 117 4.81 2.35 19.87
N GLU A 118 3.83 2.00 20.69
CA GLU A 118 3.15 0.71 20.70
C GLU A 118 2.60 0.35 19.31
N GLY A 119 2.03 1.35 18.62
CA GLY A 119 1.52 1.14 17.26
C GLY A 119 2.61 0.72 16.27
N THR A 120 3.85 1.19 16.46
CA THR A 120 4.97 0.87 15.56
C THR A 120 5.48 -0.55 15.78
N SER A 121 5.66 -0.98 17.04
CA SER A 121 6.05 -2.35 17.36
C SER A 121 4.99 -3.35 16.88
N TRP A 122 3.71 -3.04 17.10
CA TRP A 122 2.62 -3.90 16.65
C TRP A 122 2.47 -3.94 15.12
N GLU A 123 2.74 -2.82 14.44
CA GLU A 123 2.76 -2.81 12.98
C GLU A 123 3.91 -3.66 12.41
N TYR A 124 5.08 -3.69 13.06
CA TYR A 124 6.14 -4.64 12.68
C TYR A 124 5.72 -6.09 12.90
N TRP A 125 4.98 -6.41 13.97
CA TRP A 125 4.41 -7.75 14.16
C TRP A 125 3.48 -8.14 13.00
N ARG A 126 2.60 -7.25 12.56
CA ARG A 126 1.71 -7.51 11.41
C ARG A 126 2.48 -7.79 10.13
N GLN A 127 3.51 -6.98 9.85
CA GLN A 127 4.39 -7.17 8.70
C GLN A 127 5.15 -8.50 8.79
N PHE A 128 5.61 -8.87 9.98
CA PHE A 128 6.29 -10.14 10.21
C PHE A 128 5.38 -11.34 9.99
N LYS A 129 4.11 -11.27 10.40
CA LYS A 129 3.13 -12.31 10.06
C LYS A 129 2.89 -12.43 8.56
N GLN A 130 2.88 -11.31 7.83
CA GLN A 130 2.77 -11.34 6.36
C GLN A 130 4.02 -11.99 5.72
N LEU A 131 5.21 -11.73 6.26
CA LEU A 131 6.43 -12.43 5.86
C LEU A 131 6.31 -13.94 6.12
N TYR A 132 5.93 -14.34 7.33
CA TYR A 132 5.71 -15.73 7.70
C TYR A 132 4.77 -16.42 6.70
N SER A 133 3.58 -15.85 6.47
CA SER A 133 2.59 -16.42 5.56
C SER A 133 3.05 -16.45 4.10
N SER A 134 3.84 -15.48 3.66
CA SER A 134 4.43 -15.47 2.31
C SER A 134 5.43 -16.62 2.12
N VAL A 135 6.18 -16.97 3.17
CA VAL A 135 7.24 -17.99 3.12
C VAL A 135 6.69 -19.39 3.37
N THR A 136 5.85 -19.57 4.39
CA THR A 136 5.34 -20.87 4.82
C THR A 136 4.08 -21.29 4.08
N GLY A 137 3.35 -20.36 3.47
CA GLY A 137 2.03 -20.63 2.92
C GLY A 137 1.02 -20.99 4.00
N GLN A 138 1.18 -20.47 5.22
CA GLN A 138 0.29 -20.73 6.35
C GLN A 138 0.07 -19.45 7.16
N HIS A 139 -1.09 -19.35 7.84
CA HIS A 139 -1.29 -18.29 8.83
C HIS A 139 -0.52 -18.64 10.10
N PHE A 140 0.07 -17.64 10.74
CA PHE A 140 0.61 -17.84 12.08
C PHE A 140 -0.52 -18.26 13.03
N ASP A 141 -0.26 -19.24 13.89
CA ASP A 141 -1.30 -19.83 14.73
C ASP A 141 -2.08 -18.76 15.51
N ARG A 142 -3.41 -18.90 15.54
CA ARG A 142 -4.30 -17.88 16.08
C ARG A 142 -4.16 -17.76 17.60
N ASN A 143 -3.94 -18.87 18.30
CA ASN A 143 -3.78 -18.88 19.74
C ASN A 143 -2.40 -18.32 20.12
N HIS A 144 -1.35 -18.73 19.42
CA HIS A 144 -0.02 -18.13 19.56
C HIS A 144 -0.04 -16.63 19.29
N ASN A 145 -0.72 -16.16 18.25
CA ASN A 145 -0.84 -14.73 17.97
C ASN A 145 -1.52 -13.95 19.11
N ARG A 146 -2.55 -14.54 19.76
CA ARG A 146 -3.21 -13.91 20.92
C ARG A 146 -2.27 -13.82 22.12
N GLU A 147 -1.48 -14.86 22.37
CA GLU A 147 -0.49 -14.85 23.44
C GLU A 147 0.65 -13.86 23.15
N VAL A 148 1.12 -13.77 21.90
CA VAL A 148 2.09 -12.74 21.48
C VAL A 148 1.53 -11.34 21.70
N GLN A 149 0.24 -11.11 21.41
CA GLN A 149 -0.41 -9.83 21.69
C GLN A 149 -0.45 -9.51 23.18
N LYS A 150 -0.88 -10.47 24.01
CA LYS A 150 -0.89 -10.28 25.47
C LYS A 150 0.50 -9.96 26.00
N TRP A 151 1.52 -10.71 25.58
CA TRP A 151 2.90 -10.46 25.97
C TRP A 151 3.40 -9.10 25.48
N HIS A 152 3.07 -8.70 24.25
CA HIS A 152 3.38 -7.37 23.74
C HIS A 152 2.78 -6.28 24.62
N ASP A 153 1.48 -6.35 24.91
CA ASP A 153 0.75 -5.30 25.63
C ASP A 153 1.13 -5.25 27.12
N THR A 154 1.39 -6.41 27.74
CA THR A 154 1.64 -6.52 29.20
C THR A 154 3.12 -6.51 29.59
N VAL A 155 4.02 -6.92 28.69
CA VAL A 155 5.46 -7.06 28.99
C VAL A 155 6.28 -6.09 28.15
N LEU A 156 6.17 -6.16 26.83
CA LEU A 156 7.01 -5.38 25.91
C LEU A 156 6.74 -3.87 26.04
N VAL A 157 5.46 -3.47 26.07
CA VAL A 157 5.05 -2.06 26.16
C VAL A 157 5.59 -1.39 27.43
N PRO A 158 5.38 -1.95 28.65
CA PRO A 158 5.98 -1.39 29.86
C PRO A 158 7.50 -1.44 29.88
N LYS A 159 8.10 -2.57 29.46
CA LYS A 159 9.57 -2.76 29.47
C LYS A 159 10.31 -1.69 28.69
N TRP A 160 9.79 -1.33 27.51
CA TRP A 160 10.43 -0.36 26.61
C TRP A 160 9.80 1.04 26.67
N GLY A 161 8.86 1.27 27.60
CA GLY A 161 8.16 2.55 27.72
C GLY A 161 7.45 2.98 26.43
N LEU A 162 6.85 2.03 25.71
CA LEU A 162 6.20 2.30 24.44
C LEU A 162 4.95 3.14 24.66
N ARG A 163 4.84 4.24 23.92
CA ARG A 163 3.70 5.14 24.04
C ARG A 163 2.45 4.54 23.38
N PRO A 164 1.33 4.41 24.11
CA PRO A 164 0.06 3.98 23.53
C PRO A 164 -0.46 4.97 22.49
N PRO A 165 -1.22 4.50 21.49
CA PRO A 165 -1.83 5.38 20.50
C PRO A 165 -2.84 6.32 21.15
N ASN A 166 -2.85 7.59 20.70
CA ASN A 166 -3.85 8.60 21.08
C ASN A 166 -3.96 8.94 22.57
N ILE A 167 -2.91 8.71 23.39
CA ILE A 167 -2.94 9.02 24.83
C ILE A 167 -3.24 10.50 25.13
N ASP A 168 -2.82 11.43 24.26
CA ASP A 168 -3.10 12.87 24.39
C ASP A 168 -4.23 13.31 23.44
N GLY A 169 -5.04 12.37 22.97
CA GLY A 169 -5.93 12.58 21.83
C GLY A 169 -5.17 12.63 20.50
N LYS A 170 -5.94 12.67 19.40
CA LYS A 170 -5.38 12.93 18.08
C LYS A 170 -5.24 14.44 17.94
N ALA A 171 -4.05 14.94 17.66
CA ALA A 171 -3.89 16.33 17.27
C ALA A 171 -4.71 16.59 16.00
N VAL A 172 -5.73 17.44 16.10
CA VAL A 172 -6.56 17.88 14.98
C VAL A 172 -6.36 19.38 14.86
N LEU A 173 -6.00 19.83 13.66
CA LEU A 173 -5.87 21.25 13.36
C LEU A 173 -7.26 21.85 13.18
N GLY A 174 -7.51 23.00 13.82
CA GLY A 174 -8.68 23.82 13.59
C GLY A 174 -8.51 24.78 12.42
N THR A 175 -9.54 25.60 12.18
CA THR A 175 -9.51 26.64 11.13
C THR A 175 -8.43 27.68 11.39
N ASP A 176 -8.22 28.06 12.65
CA ASP A 176 -7.20 29.04 13.03
C ASP A 176 -5.79 28.50 12.78
N ASP A 177 -5.55 27.22 13.08
CA ASP A 177 -4.27 26.56 12.79
C ASP A 177 -4.01 26.49 11.28
N LEU A 178 -5.05 26.25 10.47
CA LEU A 178 -4.94 26.27 9.02
C LEU A 178 -4.57 27.67 8.52
N LEU A 179 -5.18 28.72 9.06
CA LEU A 179 -4.84 30.10 8.71
C LEU A 179 -3.37 30.38 9.04
N VAL A 180 -2.92 30.04 10.25
CA VAL A 180 -1.52 30.20 10.66
C VAL A 180 -0.58 29.44 9.71
N LEU A 181 -0.91 28.19 9.36
CA LEU A 181 -0.12 27.38 8.45
C LEU A 181 -0.02 28.02 7.05
N GLN A 182 -1.12 28.57 6.53
CA GLN A 182 -1.12 29.27 5.25
C GLN A 182 -0.32 30.56 5.30
N THR A 183 -0.50 31.38 6.35
CA THR A 183 0.26 32.62 6.54
C THR A 183 1.76 32.32 6.64
N PHE A 184 2.15 31.29 7.40
CA PHE A 184 3.55 30.88 7.48
C PHE A 184 4.10 30.48 6.11
N ASN A 185 3.42 29.57 5.41
CA ASN A 185 3.85 29.08 4.10
C ASN A 185 4.00 30.18 3.04
N ILE A 186 3.19 31.25 3.09
CA ILE A 186 3.22 32.34 2.11
C ILE A 186 4.11 33.50 2.52
N ALA A 187 4.06 33.94 3.78
CA ALA A 187 4.65 35.21 4.21
C ALA A 187 5.97 35.05 4.98
N TYR A 188 6.23 33.89 5.58
CA TYR A 188 7.36 33.71 6.52
C TYR A 188 8.31 32.58 6.14
N ASP A 189 7.85 31.57 5.40
CA ASP A 189 8.70 30.45 4.98
C ASP A 189 9.73 30.92 3.93
N ASP A 190 10.99 30.95 4.33
CA ASP A 190 12.16 31.29 3.53
C ASP A 190 12.79 30.08 2.83
N GLY A 191 12.14 28.91 2.91
CA GLY A 191 12.57 27.70 2.25
C GLY A 191 12.77 27.90 0.74
N ILE A 192 13.91 27.45 0.23
CA ILE A 192 14.24 27.58 -1.20
C ILE A 192 13.52 26.48 -1.97
N PHE A 193 12.47 26.84 -2.72
CA PHE A 193 11.84 25.94 -3.66
C PHE A 193 12.55 25.98 -5.02
N PRO A 194 12.59 24.88 -5.78
CA PRO A 194 13.03 24.90 -7.17
C PRO A 194 12.23 25.88 -8.05
N SER A 195 10.99 26.19 -7.65
CA SER A 195 10.14 27.21 -8.23
C SER A 195 9.16 27.71 -7.17
N GLU A 196 8.96 29.02 -7.06
CA GLU A 196 7.96 29.62 -6.15
C GLU A 196 6.52 29.14 -6.43
N ARG A 197 6.25 28.58 -7.62
CA ARG A 197 4.98 27.90 -7.89
C ARG A 197 4.71 26.75 -6.92
N HIS A 198 5.74 26.05 -6.45
CA HIS A 198 5.59 24.95 -5.50
C HIS A 198 5.04 25.42 -4.16
N ARG A 199 5.37 26.64 -3.70
CA ARG A 199 4.82 27.25 -2.48
C ARG A 199 3.30 27.43 -2.58
N ILE A 200 2.83 27.93 -3.73
CA ILE A 200 1.39 28.08 -4.02
C ILE A 200 0.72 26.71 -4.13
N GLN A 201 1.36 25.73 -4.78
CA GLN A 201 0.81 24.37 -4.88
C GLN A 201 0.72 23.69 -3.51
N LEU A 202 1.72 23.88 -2.65
CA LEU A 202 1.72 23.37 -1.28
C LEU A 202 0.59 24.00 -0.46
N SER A 203 0.38 25.32 -0.58
CA SER A 203 -0.79 26.01 -0.01
C SER A 203 -2.10 25.35 -0.47
N GLY A 204 -2.23 25.09 -1.78
CA GLY A 204 -3.39 24.40 -2.34
C GLY A 204 -3.58 22.98 -1.78
N CYS A 205 -2.50 22.23 -1.55
CA CYS A 205 -2.55 20.92 -0.92
C CYS A 205 -3.10 21.00 0.51
N TYR A 206 -2.68 21.99 1.31
CA TYR A 206 -3.23 22.17 2.66
C TYR A 206 -4.73 22.47 2.66
N LEU A 207 -5.20 23.32 1.74
CA LEU A 207 -6.64 23.60 1.59
C LEU A 207 -7.41 22.33 1.19
N LEU A 208 -6.90 21.58 0.22
CA LEU A 208 -7.51 20.32 -0.21
C LEU A 208 -7.61 19.34 0.95
N LEU A 209 -6.54 19.13 1.72
CA LEU A 209 -6.54 18.25 2.90
C LEU A 209 -7.59 18.70 3.93
N ALA A 210 -7.62 20.00 4.25
CA ALA A 210 -8.49 20.53 5.29
C ALA A 210 -9.98 20.45 4.93
N PHE A 211 -10.34 20.78 3.68
CA PHE A 211 -11.74 20.87 3.26
C PHE A 211 -12.34 19.57 2.75
N THR A 212 -11.51 18.61 2.33
CA THR A 212 -12.01 17.33 1.78
C THR A 212 -11.73 16.13 2.68
N GLY A 213 -10.81 16.25 3.63
CA GLY A 213 -10.35 15.12 4.44
C GLY A 213 -9.57 14.08 3.64
N ALA A 214 -9.13 14.40 2.42
CA ALA A 214 -8.29 13.53 1.60
C ALA A 214 -7.03 13.11 2.35
N ARG A 215 -6.50 11.93 2.03
CA ARG A 215 -5.21 11.51 2.59
C ARG A 215 -4.08 12.22 1.83
N PRO A 216 -2.95 12.55 2.48
CA PRO A 216 -1.80 13.13 1.79
C PRO A 216 -1.34 12.32 0.56
N ALA A 217 -1.34 10.98 0.68
CA ALA A 217 -0.97 10.08 -0.42
C ALA A 217 -1.98 10.07 -1.60
N GLU A 218 -3.17 10.66 -1.41
CA GLU A 218 -4.13 10.89 -2.49
C GLU A 218 -3.82 12.21 -3.20
N ILE A 219 -3.26 13.23 -2.55
CA ILE A 219 -2.96 14.51 -3.23
C ILE A 219 -1.58 14.52 -3.86
N VAL A 220 -0.59 13.96 -3.16
CA VAL A 220 0.80 13.87 -3.61
C VAL A 220 1.24 12.43 -3.68
N ASP A 221 2.03 12.10 -4.68
CA ASP A 221 2.61 10.76 -4.80
C ASP A 221 3.52 10.48 -3.59
N ASN A 222 3.19 9.40 -2.87
CA ASN A 222 3.91 8.93 -1.69
C ASN A 222 4.28 7.45 -1.83
N GLU A 223 4.53 7.00 -3.06
CA GLU A 223 5.00 5.65 -3.28
C GLU A 223 6.32 5.38 -2.56
N LYS A 224 6.32 4.33 -1.75
CA LYS A 224 7.53 3.91 -1.04
C LYS A 224 8.55 3.42 -2.06
N ARG A 225 9.79 3.85 -1.87
CA ARG A 225 10.92 3.27 -2.62
C ARG A 225 11.19 1.85 -2.15
N ARG A 226 11.51 0.98 -3.12
CA ARG A 226 11.95 -0.40 -2.87
C ARG A 226 13.26 -0.39 -2.05
N PRO A 227 13.45 -1.35 -1.13
CA PRO A 227 14.73 -1.55 -0.46
C PRO A 227 15.84 -1.80 -1.47
N LYS A 228 17.05 -1.31 -1.19
CA LYS A 228 18.25 -1.51 -2.03
C LYS A 228 19.16 -2.62 -1.53
N ASP A 229 18.74 -3.35 -0.49
CA ASP A 229 19.53 -4.35 0.22
C ASP A 229 19.27 -5.78 -0.27
N GLY A 230 18.66 -5.94 -1.45
CA GLY A 230 18.39 -7.24 -2.06
C GLY A 230 17.20 -8.01 -1.49
N THR A 231 16.63 -7.55 -0.37
CA THR A 231 15.51 -8.25 0.31
C THR A 231 14.24 -8.29 -0.53
N TRP A 232 14.03 -7.30 -1.39
CA TRP A 232 12.91 -7.27 -2.32
C TRP A 232 13.10 -8.32 -3.41
N GLU A 233 14.27 -8.37 -4.03
CA GLU A 233 14.62 -9.32 -5.10
C GLU A 233 14.63 -10.77 -4.59
N GLU A 234 14.98 -10.98 -3.33
CA GLU A 234 14.95 -12.32 -2.73
C GLU A 234 13.53 -12.84 -2.50
N LEU A 235 12.57 -11.97 -2.16
CA LEU A 235 11.17 -12.35 -1.95
C LEU A 235 10.34 -12.35 -3.25
N TYR A 236 10.59 -11.39 -4.13
CA TYR A 236 9.74 -11.07 -5.27
C TYR A 236 10.51 -10.93 -6.59
N GLY A 237 11.84 -11.08 -6.58
CA GLY A 237 12.61 -11.09 -7.81
C GLY A 237 12.22 -12.26 -8.69
N THR A 238 12.60 -12.17 -9.97
CA THR A 238 12.27 -13.11 -11.04
C THR A 238 12.92 -14.49 -10.89
N LYS A 239 12.96 -15.05 -9.69
CA LYS A 239 12.98 -16.51 -9.52
C LYS A 239 11.54 -17.02 -9.67
N VAL A 240 11.02 -16.82 -10.88
CA VAL A 240 9.89 -17.60 -11.41
C VAL A 240 10.46 -18.97 -11.77
N VAL A 241 10.79 -19.76 -10.75
CA VAL A 241 10.90 -21.21 -10.86
C VAL A 241 10.18 -21.81 -9.66
N ARG A 242 8.87 -21.93 -9.82
CA ARG A 242 8.21 -23.22 -9.58
C ARG A 242 7.70 -23.72 -10.92
N ALA A 243 8.65 -23.86 -11.84
CA ALA A 243 8.56 -24.74 -12.99
C ALA A 243 9.63 -25.80 -12.77
N GLU A 244 9.52 -26.55 -11.68
CA GLU A 244 10.19 -27.84 -11.54
C GLU A 244 9.09 -28.87 -11.35
N ASP A 245 8.88 -29.58 -12.46
CA ASP A 245 8.52 -30.99 -12.54
C ASP A 245 7.11 -31.43 -12.14
N SER A 246 6.14 -30.97 -12.94
CA SER A 246 5.06 -31.84 -13.42
C SER A 246 4.50 -31.35 -14.75
N ARG A 247 5.33 -31.29 -15.80
CA ARG A 247 4.83 -31.23 -17.19
C ARG A 247 4.33 -32.62 -17.64
N GLN A 248 3.41 -33.18 -16.88
CA GLN A 248 2.61 -34.33 -17.29
C GLN A 248 1.18 -33.83 -17.42
N SER A 249 0.73 -33.75 -18.68
CA SER A 249 -0.62 -33.37 -19.16
C SER A 249 -1.54 -32.74 -18.10
N ALA A 250 -1.35 -31.45 -17.82
CA ALA A 250 -2.34 -30.71 -17.04
C ALA A 250 -3.65 -30.70 -17.82
N ASP A 251 -4.66 -31.38 -17.26
CA ASP A 251 -6.06 -31.37 -17.67
C ASP A 251 -6.53 -29.93 -17.95
N GLU A 252 -7.44 -29.72 -18.91
CA GLU A 252 -7.93 -28.38 -19.25
C GLU A 252 -8.47 -27.65 -18.00
N ASP A 253 -9.05 -28.41 -17.07
CA ASP A 253 -9.54 -27.91 -15.78
C ASP A 253 -8.42 -27.45 -14.84
N ALA A 254 -7.25 -28.10 -14.85
CA ALA A 254 -6.10 -27.67 -14.04
C ALA A 254 -5.52 -26.35 -14.56
N ARG A 255 -5.48 -26.16 -15.88
CA ARG A 255 -5.11 -24.88 -16.51
C ARG A 255 -6.12 -23.78 -16.20
N LEU A 256 -7.40 -24.13 -16.13
CA LEU A 256 -8.46 -23.18 -15.74
C LEU A 256 -8.27 -22.71 -14.29
N LEU A 257 -8.03 -23.61 -13.34
CA LEU A 257 -7.74 -23.23 -11.96
C LEU A 257 -6.48 -22.37 -11.87
N GLU A 258 -5.41 -22.75 -12.55
CA GLU A 258 -4.17 -21.97 -12.60
C GLU A 258 -4.42 -20.55 -13.13
N ALA A 259 -5.14 -20.43 -14.25
CA ALA A 259 -5.51 -19.14 -14.82
C ALA A 259 -6.36 -18.29 -13.86
N MET A 260 -7.25 -18.91 -13.07
CA MET A 260 -8.05 -18.21 -12.05
C MET A 260 -7.19 -17.76 -10.85
N LEU A 261 -6.22 -18.55 -10.43
CA LEU A 261 -5.33 -18.24 -9.31
C LEU A 261 -4.33 -17.14 -9.63
N TYR A 262 -3.86 -17.08 -10.88
CA TYR A 262 -2.94 -16.04 -11.37
C TYR A 262 -3.65 -14.88 -12.07
N GLN A 263 -4.98 -14.85 -12.04
CA GLN A 263 -5.72 -13.75 -12.65
C GLN A 263 -5.41 -12.45 -11.90
N GLU A 264 -4.66 -11.57 -12.54
CA GLU A 264 -4.34 -10.26 -11.97
C GLU A 264 -5.60 -9.42 -11.85
N THR A 265 -5.76 -8.75 -10.71
CA THR A 265 -6.82 -7.75 -10.57
C THR A 265 -6.54 -6.60 -11.54
N VAL A 266 -7.55 -6.22 -12.32
CA VAL A 266 -7.42 -5.07 -13.23
C VAL A 266 -7.30 -3.81 -12.38
N TYR A 267 -6.07 -3.32 -12.26
CA TYR A 267 -5.80 -2.08 -11.55
C TYR A 267 -6.40 -0.88 -12.30
N ARG A 268 -6.63 0.20 -11.56
CA ARG A 268 -7.12 1.49 -12.09
C ARG A 268 -6.23 2.05 -13.21
N GLY A 269 -4.95 1.64 -13.23
CA GLY A 269 -3.97 1.91 -14.27
C GLY A 269 -3.67 3.41 -14.51
N ARG A 270 -4.01 4.25 -13.53
CA ARG A 270 -3.69 5.67 -13.45
C ARG A 270 -2.95 5.96 -12.14
N PRO A 271 -2.35 7.14 -11.97
CA PRO A 271 -1.63 7.48 -10.74
C PRO A 271 -2.46 7.19 -9.48
N LYS A 272 -1.79 6.84 -8.37
CA LYS A 272 -2.47 6.63 -7.07
C LYS A 272 -2.94 7.94 -6.42
N ALA A 273 -2.52 9.07 -6.98
CA ALA A 273 -2.98 10.41 -6.60
C ALA A 273 -4.27 10.81 -7.35
N LEU A 274 -4.96 11.83 -6.84
CA LEU A 274 -6.17 12.42 -7.37
C LEU A 274 -5.92 12.96 -8.77
N CYS A 275 -6.83 12.62 -9.67
CA CYS A 275 -6.89 13.23 -10.99
C CYS A 275 -8.11 14.15 -11.08
N TYR A 276 -8.19 14.98 -12.12
CA TYR A 276 -9.29 15.93 -12.31
C TYR A 276 -10.66 15.23 -12.27
N GLU A 277 -10.74 14.00 -12.76
CA GLU A 277 -11.96 13.19 -12.82
C GLU A 277 -12.42 12.69 -11.43
N ASP A 278 -11.56 12.78 -10.41
CA ASP A 278 -11.91 12.49 -9.02
C ASP A 278 -12.49 13.71 -8.30
N ILE A 279 -12.51 14.88 -8.94
CA ILE A 279 -13.01 16.13 -8.36
C ILE A 279 -14.39 16.42 -8.94
N LEU A 280 -15.41 16.37 -8.09
CA LEU A 280 -16.74 16.85 -8.40
C LEU A 280 -16.88 18.29 -7.92
N LEU A 281 -17.20 19.19 -8.84
CA LEU A 281 -17.62 20.54 -8.53
C LEU A 281 -19.15 20.63 -8.70
N SER A 282 -19.83 21.19 -7.71
CA SER A 282 -21.28 21.39 -7.73
C SER A 282 -21.66 22.70 -7.05
N ILE A 283 -22.91 23.12 -7.23
CA ILE A 283 -23.51 24.27 -6.54
C ILE A 283 -24.64 23.72 -5.66
N VAL A 284 -24.63 24.08 -4.38
CA VAL A 284 -25.64 23.68 -3.40
C VAL A 284 -26.26 24.95 -2.80
N ARG A 285 -27.57 24.96 -2.56
CA ARG A 285 -28.21 26.08 -1.85
C ARG A 285 -27.93 26.01 -0.36
N HIS A 286 -27.46 27.12 0.21
CA HIS A 286 -27.32 27.25 1.65
C HIS A 286 -28.69 27.11 2.33
N PRO A 287 -28.85 26.24 3.34
CA PRO A 287 -30.16 25.95 3.92
C PRO A 287 -30.81 27.16 4.59
N GLU A 288 -30.02 28.07 5.15
CA GLU A 288 -30.55 29.23 5.88
C GLU A 288 -30.66 30.50 5.03
N THR A 289 -29.76 30.69 4.05
CA THR A 289 -29.67 31.96 3.29
C THR A 289 -30.23 31.82 1.88
N GLY A 290 -30.47 30.60 1.40
CA GLY A 290 -30.95 30.31 0.06
C GLY A 290 -29.95 30.60 -1.06
N ASN A 291 -28.76 31.12 -0.72
CA ASN A 291 -27.72 31.48 -1.67
C ASN A 291 -27.08 30.25 -2.30
N ASP A 292 -26.69 30.38 -3.56
CA ASP A 292 -25.91 29.37 -4.27
C ASP A 292 -24.47 29.35 -3.72
N VAL A 293 -24.07 28.19 -3.19
CA VAL A 293 -22.74 27.97 -2.61
C VAL A 293 -21.98 26.96 -3.48
N PRO A 294 -20.80 27.31 -4.02
CA PRO A 294 -19.96 26.35 -4.71
C PRO A 294 -19.42 25.32 -3.71
N THR A 295 -19.48 24.05 -4.08
CA THR A 295 -19.01 22.92 -3.28
C THR A 295 -18.10 22.04 -4.11
N MET A 296 -17.10 21.44 -3.47
CA MET A 296 -16.22 20.46 -4.08
C MET A 296 -16.27 19.16 -3.27
N ALA A 297 -16.35 18.03 -3.95
CA ALA A 297 -16.26 16.71 -3.35
C ALA A 297 -15.22 15.87 -4.10
N ILE A 298 -14.49 15.05 -3.36
CA ILE A 298 -13.63 14.03 -3.97
C ILE A 298 -14.45 12.76 -4.14
N ILE A 299 -14.69 12.38 -5.39
CA ILE A 299 -15.34 11.12 -5.71
C ILE A 299 -14.25 10.05 -5.80
N HIS A 300 -14.34 9.09 -4.90
CA HIS A 300 -13.71 7.80 -5.14
C HIS A 300 -14.72 6.97 -5.94
N PRO A 301 -14.54 6.73 -7.26
CA PRO A 301 -15.29 5.69 -7.94
C PRO A 301 -15.22 4.42 -7.10
N PRO A 302 -16.31 3.66 -7.01
CA PRO A 302 -16.39 2.51 -6.15
C PRO A 302 -15.18 1.62 -6.45
N GLN A 303 -14.26 1.53 -5.49
CA GLN A 303 -13.54 0.28 -5.35
C GLN A 303 -14.66 -0.75 -5.25
N ARG A 304 -14.69 -1.75 -6.13
CA ARG A 304 -15.53 -2.91 -5.89
C ARG A 304 -15.02 -3.54 -4.59
N SER A 305 -15.48 -3.00 -3.46
CA SER A 305 -15.49 -3.65 -2.17
C SER A 305 -16.47 -4.79 -2.34
N GLY A 306 -15.95 -5.93 -2.82
CA GLY A 306 -16.48 -7.19 -2.34
C GLY A 306 -16.40 -7.14 -0.83
N GLN A 307 -17.59 -7.15 -0.20
CA GLN A 307 -17.85 -7.32 1.23
C GLN A 307 -17.68 -6.11 2.14
N LYS A 308 -18.82 -5.65 2.69
CA LYS A 308 -19.33 -5.87 4.06
C LYS A 308 -20.73 -5.22 4.12
N ALA A 309 -21.77 -5.75 4.75
CA ALA A 309 -22.00 -6.94 5.56
C ALA A 309 -23.36 -7.53 5.16
#